data_AF-A0A8T5Q7X5-F1
#
_entry.id   AF-A0A8T5Q7X5-F1
#
_cell.length_a   1.000
_cell.length_b   1.000
_cell.length_c   1.000
_cell.angle_alpha   90.00
_cell.angle_beta   90.00
_cell.angle_gamma   90.00
#
_symmetry.space_group_name_H-M   'P 1'
#
loop_
_entity.id
_entity.type
_entity.pdbx_description
1 polymer ?
#
loop_
_entity_poly.entity_id
_entity_poly.type
_entity_poly.pdbx_seq_one_letter_code
_entity_poly.pdbx_strand_id
1 'polypeptide(L)' 'LGLTGGLKGVEKALGIKRRKLVDGLDGGDALKLWKMYKASGDEHYIKLLVEYNEEDIINLKTIANIVVDKLKKQSIKR' A
#
# COMPACT_ATOMS: atom_id res chain seq x y z
N LEU A 1 11.44 7.49 -13.37
CA LEU A 1 10.70 8.29 -12.36
C LEU A 1 11.36 8.32 -10.98
N GLY A 2 12.44 7.56 -10.73
CA GLY A 2 13.18 7.63 -9.46
C GLY A 2 12.47 7.01 -8.25
N LEU A 3 11.40 6.24 -8.45
CA LEU A 3 10.68 5.56 -7.38
C LEU A 3 11.38 4.24 -7.04
N THR A 4 11.70 4.03 -5.77
CA THR A 4 12.40 2.84 -5.26
C THR A 4 11.82 2.40 -3.92
N GLY A 5 12.11 1.16 -3.50
CA GLY A 5 11.63 0.59 -2.24
C GLY A 5 10.28 -0.13 -2.35
N GLY A 6 9.71 -0.50 -1.20
CA GLY A 6 8.41 -1.15 -1.11
C GLY A 6 7.24 -0.19 -1.34
N LEU A 7 6.02 -0.75 -1.46
CA LEU A 7 4.80 0.00 -1.82
C LEU A 7 4.58 1.26 -0.96
N LYS A 8 4.66 1.14 0.37
CA LYS A 8 4.53 2.29 1.28
C LYS A 8 5.56 3.39 1.05
N GLY A 9 6.79 3.02 0.71
CA GLY A 9 7.84 3.98 0.37
C GLY A 9 7.49 4.76 -0.90
N VAL A 10 6.97 4.06 -1.91
CA VAL A 10 6.50 4.65 -3.17
C VAL A 10 5.29 5.57 -2.95
N GLU A 11 4.32 5.15 -2.13
CA GLU A 11 3.16 5.97 -1.75
C GLU A 11 3.58 7.27 -1.09
N LYS A 12 4.48 7.21 -0.10
CA LYS A 12 5.02 8.39 0.57
C LYS A 12 5.76 9.32 -0.39
N ALA A 13 6.58 8.77 -1.28
CA ALA A 13 7.28 9.54 -2.31
C ALA A 13 6.30 10.22 -3.30
N LEU A 14 5.10 9.68 -3.46
CA LEU A 14 4.04 10.22 -4.31
C LEU A 14 2.99 11.04 -3.54
N GLY A 15 3.14 11.20 -2.21
CA GLY A 15 2.20 11.96 -1.37
C GLY A 15 0.85 11.28 -1.14
N ILE A 16 0.75 9.96 -1.35
CA ILE A 16 -0.47 9.17 -1.12
C ILE A 16 -0.60 8.92 0.39
N LYS A 17 -1.79 9.20 0.94
CA LYS A 17 -2.11 8.99 2.35
C LYS A 17 -2.95 7.73 2.51
N ARG A 18 -2.71 6.97 3.58
CA ARG A 18 -3.50 5.80 3.97
C ARG A 18 -4.53 6.14 5.04
N ARG A 19 -5.53 5.27 5.21
CA ARG A 19 -6.43 5.31 6.38
C ARG A 19 -5.63 5.17 7.69
N LYS A 20 -5.98 5.97 8.70
CA LYS A 20 -5.29 6.00 10.02
C LYS A 20 -5.16 4.64 10.69
N LEU A 21 -6.15 3.76 10.51
CA LEU A 21 -6.17 2.44 11.15
C LEU A 21 -5.03 1.53 10.68
N VAL A 22 -4.58 1.71 9.43
CA VAL A 22 -3.46 0.95 8.85
C VAL A 22 -2.21 1.81 8.65
N ASP A 23 -2.29 3.09 9.02
CA ASP A 23 -1.18 4.04 8.98
C ASP A 23 -0.23 3.69 10.12
N GLY A 24 0.98 3.24 9.78
CA GLY A 24 1.96 2.72 10.73
C GLY A 24 2.11 1.19 10.72
N LEU A 25 1.23 0.44 10.06
CA LEU A 25 1.49 -0.97 9.77
C LEU A 25 2.53 -1.08 8.65
N ASP A 26 3.38 -2.10 8.63
CA ASP A 26 4.30 -2.39 7.54
C ASP A 26 4.07 -3.78 6.90
N GLY A 27 4.92 -4.17 5.95
CA GLY A 27 4.80 -5.48 5.29
C GLY A 27 5.00 -6.67 6.23
N GLY A 28 5.77 -6.50 7.32
CA GLY A 28 5.93 -7.50 8.37
C GLY A 28 4.68 -7.62 9.24
N ASP A 29 3.93 -6.53 9.41
CA ASP A 29 2.70 -6.52 10.20
C ASP A 29 1.58 -7.35 9.57
N ALA A 30 1.47 -7.44 8.24
CA ALA A 30 0.46 -8.29 7.60
C ALA A 30 0.60 -9.77 8.00
N LEU A 31 1.84 -10.28 8.04
CA LEU A 31 2.12 -11.64 8.50
C LEU A 31 1.83 -11.80 10.00
N LYS A 32 2.12 -10.78 10.79
CA LYS A 32 1.82 -10.75 12.23
C LYS A 32 0.31 -10.81 12.49
N LEU A 33 -0.49 -10.02 11.77
CA LEU A 33 -1.95 -10.03 11.88
C LEU A 33 -2.53 -11.42 11.53
N TRP A 34 -2.04 -12.04 10.46
CA TRP A 34 -2.45 -13.40 10.11
C TRP A 34 -2.13 -14.41 11.23
N LYS A 35 -0.90 -14.37 11.77
CA LYS A 35 -0.48 -15.24 12.87
C LYS A 35 -1.33 -15.02 14.12
N MET A 36 -1.63 -13.77 14.47
CA MET A 36 -2.48 -13.43 15.62
C MET A 36 -3.90 -13.94 15.44
N TYR A 37 -4.50 -13.76 14.26
CA TYR A 37 -5.81 -14.35 13.95
C TYR A 37 -5.78 -15.87 14.08
N LYS A 38 -4.78 -16.54 13.49
CA LYS A 38 -4.65 -18.00 13.56
C LYS A 38 -4.47 -18.54 14.97
N ALA A 39 -3.81 -17.80 15.86
CA ALA A 39 -3.56 -18.21 17.23
C ALA A 39 -4.73 -17.90 18.18
N SER A 40 -5.43 -16.78 17.97
CA SER A 40 -6.48 -16.30 18.89
C SER A 40 -7.91 -16.60 18.42
N GLY A 41 -8.13 -16.74 17.11
CA GLY A 41 -9.47 -16.73 16.51
C GLY A 41 -10.15 -15.36 16.53
N ASP A 42 -9.47 -14.30 17.00
CA ASP A 42 -10.05 -12.97 17.13
C ASP A 42 -10.20 -12.30 15.75
N GLU A 43 -11.45 -12.05 15.37
CA GLU A 43 -11.82 -11.43 14.10
C GLU A 43 -11.22 -10.03 13.90
N HIS A 44 -10.83 -9.35 14.98
CA HIS A 44 -10.19 -8.04 14.89
C HIS A 44 -8.95 -8.07 13.97
N TYR A 45 -8.10 -9.09 14.13
CA TYR A 45 -6.86 -9.20 13.36
C TYR A 45 -7.08 -9.47 11.87
N ILE A 46 -8.04 -10.32 11.53
CA ILE A 46 -8.35 -10.60 10.12
C ILE A 46 -9.05 -9.43 9.44
N LYS A 47 -9.92 -8.70 10.16
CA LYS A 47 -10.53 -7.45 9.66
C LYS A 47 -9.46 -6.40 9.35
N LEU A 48 -8.52 -6.20 10.27
CA LEU A 48 -7.41 -5.27 10.06
C LEU A 48 -6.50 -5.68 8.89
N LEU A 49 -6.26 -6.99 8.72
CA LEU A 49 -5.49 -7.51 7.58
C LEU A 49 -6.21 -7.28 6.24
N VAL A 50 -7.54 -7.44 6.21
CA VAL A 50 -8.34 -7.15 5.01
C VAL A 50 -8.27 -5.66 4.67
N GLU A 51 -8.45 -4.76 5.64
CA GLU A 51 -8.33 -3.32 5.42
C GLU A 51 -6.92 -2.93 4.93
N TYR A 52 -5.87 -3.53 5.50
CA TYR A 52 -4.49 -3.32 5.05
C TYR A 52 -4.33 -3.68 3.57
N ASN A 53 -4.81 -4.86 3.17
CA ASN A 53 -4.68 -5.35 1.80
C ASN A 53 -5.55 -4.55 0.82
N GLU A 54 -6.73 -4.11 1.25
CA GLU A 54 -7.59 -3.24 0.44
C GLU A 54 -6.90 -1.92 0.10
N GLU A 55 -6.26 -1.28 1.08
CA GLU A 55 -5.48 -0.06 0.88
C GLU A 55 -4.32 -0.27 -0.11
N ASP A 56 -3.62 -1.42 -0.02
CA ASP A 56 -2.57 -1.76 -0.98
C ASP A 56 -3.11 -1.80 -2.42
N ILE A 57 -4.27 -2.43 -2.65
CA ILE A 57 -4.88 -2.53 -3.98
C ILE A 57 -5.33 -1.16 -4.51
N ILE A 58 -5.99 -0.35 -3.68
CA ILE A 58 -6.44 0.99 -4.05
C ILE A 58 -5.24 1.88 -4.43
N ASN A 59 -4.18 1.82 -3.63
CA ASN A 59 -3.01 2.66 -3.85
C ASN A 59 -2.16 2.17 -5.02
N LEU A 60 -2.04 0.87 -5.26
CA LEU A 60 -1.39 0.33 -6.46
C LEU A 60 -2.03 0.89 -7.74
N LYS A 61 -3.36 0.93 -7.80
CA LYS A 61 -4.08 1.54 -8.94
C LYS A 61 -3.76 3.03 -9.08
N THR A 62 -3.74 3.76 -7.97
CA THR A 62 -3.43 5.20 -7.94
C THR A 62 -2.01 5.47 -8.42
N ILE A 63 -1.04 4.69 -7.95
CA ILE A 63 0.36 4.76 -8.37
C ILE A 63 0.49 4.46 -9.86
N ALA A 64 -0.17 3.40 -10.35
CA ALA A 64 -0.14 3.05 -11.76
C ALA A 64 -0.63 4.21 -12.64
N ASN A 65 -1.75 4.85 -12.29
CA ASN A 65 -2.25 6.02 -13.01
C ASN A 65 -1.22 7.16 -13.03
N ILE A 66 -0.66 7.54 -11.88
CA ILE A 66 0.35 8.61 -11.77
C ILE A 66 1.60 8.29 -12.60
N VAL A 67 2.10 7.05 -12.51
CA VAL A 67 3.31 6.60 -13.20
C VAL A 67 3.10 6.60 -14.70
N VAL A 68 2.00 6.03 -15.18
CA VAL A 68 1.65 5.99 -16.61
C VAL A 68 1.54 7.40 -17.17
N ASP A 69 0.85 8.31 -16.47
CA ASP A 69 0.70 9.69 -16.92
C ASP A 69 2.05 10.45 -16.97
N LYS A 70 2.92 10.25 -15.97
CA LYS A 70 4.26 10.85 -15.96
C LYS A 70 5.12 10.30 -17.10
N LEU A 71 5.06 9.00 -17.37
CA LEU A 71 5.81 8.38 -18.47
C LEU A 71 5.32 8.89 -19.83
N LYS A 72 4.00 8.94 -20.07
CA LYS A 72 3.43 9.51 -21.31
C LYS A 72 3.92 10.93 -21.56
N LYS A 73 3.91 11.79 -20.54
CA LYS A 73 4.40 13.18 -20.64
C LYS A 73 5.91 13.27 -20.95
N GLN A 74 6.72 12.30 -20.50
CA GLN A 74 8.14 12.25 -20.82
C GLN A 74 8.38 11.75 -22.25
N SER A 75 7.57 10.80 -22.72
CA SER A 75 7.66 10.27 -24.09
C SER A 75 7.22 11.26 -25.16
N ILE A 76 6.25 12.15 -24.86
CA ILE A 76 5.79 13.20 -25.78
C ILE A 76 6.78 14.38 -25.87
N LYS A 77 7.67 14.54 -24.88
CA LYS A 77 8.67 15.61 -24.81
C LYS A 77 10.01 15.25 -25.49
N ARG A 78 10.11 14.06 -26.10
CA ARG A 78 11.25 13.62 -26.91
C ARG A 78 10.89 13.69 -28.37
#